data_AF-A0A5C5VEN8-F1
#
_entry.id   AF-A0A5C5VEN8-F1
#
_cell.length_a   1.000
_cell.length_b   1.000
_cell.length_c   1.000
_cell.angle_alpha   90.00
_cell.angle_beta   90.00
_cell.angle_gamma   90.00
#
_symmetry.space_group_name_H-M   'P 1'
#
loop_
_entity.id
_entity.type
_entity.pdbx_description
1 polymer ?
#
loop_
_entity_poly.entity_id
_entity_poly.type
_entity_poly.pdbx_seq_one_letter_code
_entity_poly.pdbx_strand_id
1 'polypeptide(L)'
;MPSSPAYCSPLAYHSFVHELHEIHRPLGLFRAASAIALHSRPEASIDDACEAINKLAGAVRSRVRSRTDQALLAHLHDVMFEVAGFRGNSTDYYNPANSYLPDVLRTRRGIPISLTLVYRTIASLVGLRVEGINAPGHFLASVTIYEGATDHTLFVDPFHGGVLLNEHETIELISGATGRQERATPATLAIASPSDWLLRSLRNLQGVFAHRGQVRDQLAMQELQAAIE
;
A
#
# COMPACT_ATOMS: atom_id res chain seq x y z
N MET A 1 18.56 25.10 -2.81
CA MET A 1 18.41 23.69 -3.22
C MET A 1 18.32 22.87 -1.94
N PRO A 2 17.44 21.87 -1.84
CA PRO A 2 17.55 20.94 -0.71
C PRO A 2 18.97 20.38 -0.72
N SER A 3 19.60 20.32 0.44
CA SER A 3 20.92 19.70 0.60
C SER A 3 20.86 18.29 0.06
N SER A 4 21.89 17.86 -0.69
CA SER A 4 22.00 16.48 -1.15
C SER A 4 21.83 15.52 0.04
N PRO A 5 21.08 14.41 -0.11
CA PRO A 5 21.00 13.41 0.95
C PRO A 5 22.39 12.86 1.28
N ALA A 6 22.65 12.55 2.55
CA ALA A 6 23.90 11.98 3.00
C ALA A 6 23.93 10.44 2.83
N TYR A 7 22.79 9.78 2.96
CA TYR A 7 22.69 8.31 2.93
C TYR A 7 21.84 7.79 1.76
N CYS A 8 20.66 8.39 1.56
CA CYS A 8 19.76 8.08 0.47
C CYS A 8 20.40 8.42 -0.87
N SER A 9 20.08 7.62 -1.90
CA SER A 9 20.58 7.94 -3.24
C SER A 9 19.95 9.26 -3.71
N PRO A 10 20.70 10.16 -4.37
CA PRO A 10 20.14 11.41 -4.88
C PRO A 10 18.95 11.20 -5.84
N LEU A 11 18.99 10.14 -6.65
CA LEU A 11 17.89 9.76 -7.54
C LEU A 11 16.61 9.47 -6.74
N ALA A 12 16.69 8.59 -5.74
CA ALA A 12 15.54 8.25 -4.90
C ALA A 12 15.02 9.44 -4.12
N TYR A 13 15.91 10.22 -3.49
CA TYR A 13 15.51 11.36 -2.68
C TYR A 13 14.81 12.44 -3.51
N HIS A 14 15.40 12.86 -4.63
CA HIS A 14 14.78 13.88 -5.48
C HIS A 14 13.48 13.40 -6.12
N SER A 15 13.43 12.14 -6.57
CA SER A 15 12.19 11.56 -7.10
C SER A 15 11.11 11.52 -6.01
N PHE A 16 11.45 11.04 -4.81
CA PHE A 16 10.51 10.97 -3.69
C PHE A 16 9.96 12.35 -3.33
N VAL A 17 10.83 13.34 -3.13
CA VAL A 17 10.43 14.73 -2.81
C VAL A 17 9.57 15.33 -3.92
N HIS A 18 9.90 15.09 -5.19
CA HIS A 18 9.08 15.54 -6.31
C HIS A 18 7.66 14.98 -6.24
N GLU A 19 7.50 13.68 -5.97
CA GLU A 19 6.19 13.05 -5.89
C GLU A 19 5.36 13.45 -4.66
N LEU A 20 5.99 13.95 -3.58
CA LEU A 20 5.27 14.42 -2.39
C LEU A 20 4.28 15.55 -2.70
N HIS A 21 4.57 16.39 -3.71
CA HIS A 21 3.69 17.47 -4.12
C HIS A 21 2.32 16.99 -4.63
N GLU A 22 2.25 15.77 -5.16
CA GLU A 22 1.04 15.18 -5.71
C GLU A 22 0.47 14.05 -4.83
N ILE A 23 0.98 13.87 -3.61
CA ILE A 23 0.67 12.72 -2.73
C ILE A 23 -0.84 12.53 -2.46
N HIS A 24 -1.63 13.60 -2.53
CA HIS A 24 -3.09 13.55 -2.35
C HIS A 24 -3.83 12.93 -3.56
N ARG A 25 -3.17 12.78 -4.71
CA ARG A 25 -3.72 12.10 -5.88
C ARG A 25 -3.56 10.58 -5.75
N PRO A 26 -4.50 9.77 -6.28
CA PRO A 26 -4.40 8.31 -6.22
C PRO A 26 -3.09 7.74 -6.75
N LEU A 27 -2.59 8.27 -7.88
CA LEU A 27 -1.29 7.89 -8.44
C LEU A 27 -0.12 8.59 -7.74
N GLY A 28 -0.29 9.79 -7.17
CA GLY A 28 0.81 10.50 -6.53
C GLY A 28 1.34 9.77 -5.30
N LEU A 29 0.47 9.25 -4.43
CA LEU A 29 0.91 8.39 -3.31
C LEU A 29 1.64 7.13 -3.80
N PHE A 30 1.09 6.48 -4.83
CA PHE A 30 1.70 5.28 -5.43
C PHE A 30 3.08 5.57 -6.00
N ARG A 31 3.23 6.72 -6.66
CA ARG A 31 4.48 7.19 -7.25
C ARG A 31 5.52 7.53 -6.18
N ALA A 32 5.12 8.28 -5.14
CA ALA A 32 5.99 8.58 -4.00
C ALA A 32 6.48 7.28 -3.32
N ALA A 33 5.58 6.33 -3.05
CA ALA A 33 5.97 5.04 -2.50
C ALA A 33 6.86 4.22 -3.45
N SER A 34 6.67 4.32 -4.77
CA SER A 34 7.52 3.66 -5.76
C SER A 34 8.93 4.25 -5.80
N ALA A 35 9.07 5.56 -5.59
CA ALA A 35 10.36 6.25 -5.57
C ALA A 35 11.29 5.76 -4.44
N ILE A 36 10.75 5.23 -3.33
CA ILE A 36 11.52 4.63 -2.24
C ILE A 36 12.44 3.50 -2.75
N ALA A 37 11.95 2.71 -3.72
CA ALA A 37 12.69 1.59 -4.29
C ALA A 37 13.99 2.02 -4.98
N LEU A 38 14.03 3.24 -5.54
CA LEU A 38 15.17 3.74 -6.31
C LEU A 38 16.48 3.81 -5.51
N HIS A 39 16.41 3.80 -4.17
CA HIS A 39 17.60 3.77 -3.34
C HIS A 39 18.40 2.48 -3.52
N SER A 40 17.69 1.35 -3.59
CA SER A 40 18.28 0.01 -3.72
C SER A 40 18.12 -0.57 -5.13
N ARG A 41 17.27 0.04 -5.96
CA ARG A 41 16.93 -0.36 -7.33
C ARG A 41 17.06 0.84 -8.28
N PRO A 42 18.27 1.35 -8.55
CA PRO A 42 18.44 2.50 -9.46
C PRO A 42 17.90 2.26 -10.87
N GLU A 43 17.75 0.99 -11.26
CA GLU A 43 17.16 0.55 -12.53
C GLU A 43 15.63 0.52 -12.54
N ALA A 44 14.97 0.64 -11.38
CA ALA A 44 13.51 0.59 -11.33
C ALA A 44 12.89 1.83 -11.98
N SER A 45 11.77 1.64 -12.67
CA SER A 45 11.00 2.71 -13.32
C SER A 45 9.69 2.94 -12.58
N ILE A 46 9.46 4.17 -12.11
CA ILE A 46 8.17 4.55 -11.51
C ILE A 46 7.07 4.54 -12.57
N ASP A 47 7.40 4.92 -13.81
CA ASP A 47 6.43 4.96 -14.90
C ASP A 47 6.01 3.56 -15.34
N ASP A 48 6.93 2.60 -15.38
CA ASP A 48 6.60 1.19 -15.67
C ASP A 48 5.70 0.61 -14.57
N ALA A 49 5.96 0.98 -13.32
CA ALA A 49 5.10 0.61 -12.19
C ALA A 49 3.68 1.20 -12.35
N CYS A 50 3.57 2.47 -12.75
CA CYS A 50 2.29 3.09 -13.05
C CYS A 50 1.58 2.45 -14.24
N GLU A 51 2.31 2.09 -15.30
CA GLU A 51 1.76 1.39 -16.46
C GLU A 51 1.22 0.00 -16.07
N ALA A 52 1.95 -0.74 -15.21
CA ALA A 52 1.49 -2.02 -14.69
C ALA A 52 0.18 -1.89 -13.88
N ILE A 53 0.06 -0.84 -13.06
CA ILE A 53 -1.20 -0.51 -12.36
C ILE A 53 -2.32 -0.18 -13.36
N ASN A 54 -2.06 0.64 -14.37
CA ASN A 54 -3.05 0.98 -15.40
C ASN A 54 -3.50 -0.25 -16.19
N LYS A 55 -2.59 -1.19 -16.49
CA LYS A 55 -2.93 -2.48 -17.12
C LYS A 55 -3.89 -3.30 -16.25
N LEU A 56 -3.63 -3.38 -14.94
CA LEU A 56 -4.53 -4.07 -14.00
C LEU A 56 -5.90 -3.38 -13.92
N ALA A 57 -5.94 -2.05 -13.81
CA ALA A 57 -7.19 -1.29 -13.80
C ALA A 57 -7.98 -1.44 -15.11
N GLY A 58 -7.28 -1.46 -16.26
CA GLY A 58 -7.86 -1.74 -17.57
C GLY A 58 -8.47 -3.15 -17.66
N ALA A 59 -7.78 -4.15 -17.10
CA ALA A 59 -8.30 -5.51 -17.02
C ALA A 59 -9.60 -5.58 -16.20
N VAL A 60 -9.68 -4.88 -15.06
CA VAL A 60 -10.92 -4.76 -14.28
C VAL A 60 -12.02 -4.12 -15.11
N ARG A 61 -11.78 -2.93 -15.68
CA ARG A 61 -12.77 -2.19 -16.49
C ARG A 61 -13.29 -3.00 -17.67
N SER A 62 -12.45 -3.82 -18.30
CA SER A 62 -12.84 -4.64 -19.45
C SER A 62 -13.83 -5.77 -19.12
N ARG A 63 -13.88 -6.22 -17.86
CA ARG A 63 -14.75 -7.30 -17.39
C ARG A 63 -16.11 -6.80 -16.90
N VAL A 64 -16.19 -5.53 -16.52
CA VAL A 64 -17.34 -4.93 -15.84
C VAL A 64 -18.43 -4.54 -16.84
N ARG A 65 -19.58 -5.23 -16.81
CA ARG A 65 -20.77 -4.87 -17.61
C ARG A 65 -21.67 -3.86 -16.92
N SER A 66 -21.92 -4.01 -15.62
CA SER A 66 -22.61 -3.01 -14.79
C SER A 66 -21.59 -2.24 -13.97
N ARG A 67 -21.64 -0.91 -13.98
CA ARG A 67 -20.71 -0.06 -13.22
C ARG A 67 -21.15 0.14 -11.76
N THR A 68 -21.70 -0.91 -11.14
CA THR A 68 -22.01 -0.87 -9.71
C THR A 68 -20.74 -1.12 -8.91
N ASP A 69 -20.64 -0.53 -7.72
CA ASP A 69 -19.48 -0.68 -6.85
C ASP A 69 -19.24 -2.15 -6.47
N GLN A 70 -20.31 -2.91 -6.22
CA GLN A 70 -20.23 -4.36 -5.96
C GLN A 70 -19.61 -5.13 -7.14
N ALA A 71 -20.01 -4.82 -8.38
CA ALA A 71 -19.45 -5.47 -9.56
C ALA A 71 -17.99 -5.07 -9.79
N LEU A 72 -17.65 -3.80 -9.59
CA LEU A 72 -16.28 -3.29 -9.65
C LEU A 72 -15.40 -3.97 -8.60
N LEU A 73 -15.88 -4.10 -7.36
CA LEU A 73 -15.18 -4.77 -6.27
C LEU A 73 -14.91 -6.25 -6.59
N ALA A 74 -15.95 -6.97 -7.04
CA ALA A 74 -15.81 -8.39 -7.41
C ALA A 74 -14.80 -8.60 -8.53
N HIS A 75 -14.83 -7.77 -9.58
CA HIS A 75 -13.86 -7.86 -10.68
C HIS A 75 -12.45 -7.39 -10.29
N LEU A 76 -12.32 -6.44 -9.36
CA LEU A 76 -11.03 -6.09 -8.77
C LEU A 76 -10.42 -7.28 -8.03
N HIS A 77 -11.20 -7.97 -7.19
CA HIS A 77 -10.73 -9.14 -6.47
C HIS A 77 -10.30 -10.26 -7.42
N ASP A 78 -11.12 -10.57 -8.42
CA ASP A 78 -10.81 -11.57 -9.46
C ASP A 78 -9.52 -11.21 -10.22
N VAL A 79 -9.37 -9.97 -10.69
CA VAL A 79 -8.16 -9.55 -11.41
C VAL A 79 -6.92 -9.61 -10.51
N MET A 80 -7.00 -9.07 -9.29
CA MET A 80 -5.82 -8.91 -8.44
C MET A 80 -5.41 -10.21 -7.76
N PHE A 81 -6.35 -10.94 -7.16
CA PHE A 81 -6.01 -12.07 -6.29
C PHE A 81 -6.07 -13.42 -7.03
N GLU A 82 -7.03 -13.59 -7.94
CA GLU A 82 -7.20 -14.87 -8.66
C GLU A 82 -6.38 -14.92 -9.95
N VAL A 83 -6.48 -13.89 -10.80
CA VAL A 83 -5.76 -13.86 -12.09
C VAL A 83 -4.30 -13.43 -11.94
N ALA A 84 -4.04 -12.32 -11.25
CA ALA A 84 -2.68 -11.80 -11.08
C ALA A 84 -1.94 -12.46 -9.91
N GLY A 85 -2.64 -13.12 -8.98
CA GLY A 85 -2.03 -13.92 -7.92
C GLY A 85 -1.34 -13.11 -6.81
N PHE A 86 -1.73 -11.84 -6.60
CA PHE A 86 -1.15 -11.03 -5.52
C PHE A 86 -1.44 -11.64 -4.15
N ARG A 87 -0.40 -11.91 -3.35
CA ARG A 87 -0.53 -12.41 -1.98
C ARG A 87 0.63 -11.98 -1.11
N GLY A 88 0.44 -12.05 0.20
CA GLY A 88 1.48 -11.86 1.19
C GLY A 88 2.68 -12.79 0.99
N ASN A 89 3.86 -12.31 1.36
CA ASN A 89 5.07 -13.12 1.42
C ASN A 89 5.38 -13.57 2.85
N SER A 90 4.62 -14.53 3.38
CA SER A 90 4.84 -15.02 4.74
C SER A 90 6.14 -15.83 4.88
N THR A 91 6.65 -16.41 3.79
CA THR A 91 7.87 -17.24 3.78
C THR A 91 9.16 -16.42 3.88
N ASP A 92 9.17 -15.22 3.33
CA ASP A 92 10.31 -14.30 3.36
C ASP A 92 9.83 -12.87 3.67
N TYR A 93 9.12 -12.75 4.80
CA TYR A 93 8.41 -11.51 5.17
C TYR A 93 9.34 -10.31 5.28
N TYR A 94 10.53 -10.50 5.84
CA TYR A 94 11.53 -9.45 6.04
C TYR A 94 12.43 -9.22 4.81
N ASN A 95 11.96 -9.56 3.61
CA ASN A 95 12.60 -9.14 2.37
C ASN A 95 12.23 -7.69 2.03
N PRO A 96 13.19 -6.76 1.87
CA PRO A 96 12.89 -5.38 1.52
C PRO A 96 12.16 -5.26 0.17
N ALA A 97 12.36 -6.22 -0.75
CA ALA A 97 11.63 -6.27 -2.03
C ALA A 97 10.11 -6.36 -1.86
N ASN A 98 9.62 -6.88 -0.72
CA ASN A 98 8.19 -6.91 -0.42
C ASN A 98 7.60 -5.52 -0.12
N SER A 99 8.44 -4.50 0.07
CA SER A 99 8.01 -3.11 0.33
C SER A 99 8.22 -2.20 -0.88
N TYR A 100 8.98 -2.63 -1.89
CA TYR A 100 9.25 -1.85 -3.09
C TYR A 100 8.17 -2.11 -4.15
N LEU A 101 7.32 -1.13 -4.42
CA LEU A 101 6.20 -1.31 -5.35
C LEU A 101 6.58 -1.87 -6.74
N PRO A 102 7.69 -1.46 -7.39
CA PRO A 102 8.14 -2.10 -8.62
C PRO A 102 8.41 -3.61 -8.46
N ASP A 103 9.03 -4.04 -7.36
CA ASP A 103 9.27 -5.45 -7.07
C ASP A 103 7.98 -6.19 -6.69
N VAL A 104 7.08 -5.56 -5.93
CA VAL A 104 5.77 -6.12 -5.57
C VAL A 104 4.91 -6.37 -6.81
N LEU A 105 4.88 -5.44 -7.77
CA LEU A 105 4.17 -5.61 -9.03
C LEU A 105 4.74 -6.74 -9.88
N ARG A 106 6.07 -6.90 -9.90
CA ARG A 106 6.76 -7.95 -10.65
C ARG A 106 6.57 -9.34 -10.03
N THR A 107 6.73 -9.43 -8.71
CA THR A 107 6.72 -10.70 -7.98
C THR A 107 5.33 -11.13 -7.55
N ARG A 108 4.37 -10.20 -7.52
CA ARG A 108 3.02 -10.37 -6.95
C ARG A 108 3.06 -10.70 -5.46
N ARG A 109 4.16 -10.36 -4.79
CA ARG A 109 4.44 -10.63 -3.38
C ARG A 109 4.76 -9.34 -2.64
N GLY A 110 4.17 -9.14 -1.47
CA GLY A 110 4.39 -7.93 -0.68
C GLY A 110 4.06 -8.10 0.80
N ILE A 111 4.25 -7.02 1.55
CA ILE A 111 3.77 -6.85 2.93
C ILE A 111 2.39 -6.15 2.95
N PRO A 112 1.64 -6.15 4.08
CA PRO A 112 0.28 -5.62 4.12
C PRO A 112 0.14 -4.24 3.49
N ILE A 113 0.95 -3.27 3.91
CA ILE A 113 0.87 -1.90 3.39
C ILE A 113 1.13 -1.79 1.88
N SER A 114 2.08 -2.56 1.35
CA SER A 114 2.42 -2.50 -0.08
C SER A 114 1.30 -3.09 -0.96
N LEU A 115 0.69 -4.20 -0.53
CA LEU A 115 -0.40 -4.85 -1.26
C LEU A 115 -1.68 -4.03 -1.16
N THR A 116 -1.95 -3.43 0.00
CA THR A 116 -3.08 -2.52 0.19
C THR A 116 -2.91 -1.24 -0.64
N LEU A 117 -1.69 -0.75 -0.84
CA LEU A 117 -1.46 0.40 -1.71
C LEU A 117 -1.70 0.05 -3.19
N VAL A 118 -1.21 -1.10 -3.67
CA VAL A 118 -1.54 -1.62 -5.02
C VAL A 118 -3.06 -1.74 -5.19
N TYR A 119 -3.73 -2.37 -4.23
CA TYR A 119 -5.18 -2.57 -4.23
C TYR A 119 -5.92 -1.23 -4.31
N ARG A 120 -5.60 -0.29 -3.40
CA ARG A 120 -6.21 1.04 -3.35
C ARG A 120 -6.02 1.80 -4.66
N THR A 121 -4.83 1.77 -5.24
CA THR A 121 -4.54 2.52 -6.47
C THR A 121 -5.34 1.96 -7.64
N ILE A 122 -5.43 0.64 -7.81
CA ILE A 122 -6.28 0.03 -8.85
C ILE A 122 -7.75 0.39 -8.59
N ALA A 123 -8.22 0.26 -7.34
CA ALA A 123 -9.60 0.54 -6.95
C ALA A 123 -10.00 1.99 -7.29
N SER A 124 -9.17 2.96 -6.91
CA SER A 124 -9.38 4.38 -7.23
C SER A 124 -9.43 4.63 -8.74
N LEU A 125 -8.57 3.96 -9.52
CA LEU A 125 -8.58 4.07 -10.98
C LEU A 125 -9.83 3.45 -11.61
N VAL A 126 -10.57 2.57 -10.94
CA VAL A 126 -11.83 2.03 -11.46
C VAL A 126 -13.07 2.71 -10.88
N GLY A 127 -12.89 3.72 -10.03
CA GLY A 127 -13.96 4.52 -9.46
C GLY A 127 -14.41 4.09 -8.06
N LEU A 128 -13.75 3.10 -7.45
CA LEU A 128 -14.04 2.70 -6.07
C LEU A 128 -13.36 3.63 -5.07
N ARG A 129 -14.08 3.96 -3.99
CA ARG A 129 -13.54 4.71 -2.87
C ARG A 129 -12.88 3.74 -1.88
N VAL A 130 -11.55 3.81 -1.80
CA VAL A 130 -10.76 2.95 -0.92
C VAL A 130 -9.78 3.77 -0.08
N GLU A 131 -9.85 3.57 1.22
CA GLU A 131 -8.97 4.18 2.22
C GLU A 131 -8.12 3.11 2.91
N GLY A 132 -7.00 3.52 3.50
CA GLY A 132 -6.16 2.62 4.31
C GLY A 132 -6.56 2.64 5.77
N ILE A 133 -6.52 1.50 6.43
CA ILE A 133 -6.68 1.38 7.89
C ILE A 133 -5.32 1.03 8.47
N ASN A 134 -4.72 1.99 9.18
CA ASN A 134 -3.39 1.84 9.79
C ASN A 134 -3.53 1.30 11.22
N ALA A 135 -3.64 -0.01 11.35
CA ALA A 135 -3.79 -0.68 12.63
C ALA A 135 -2.45 -1.23 13.17
N PRO A 136 -2.30 -1.41 14.49
CA PRO A 136 -1.19 -2.18 15.03
C PRO A 136 -1.16 -3.60 14.44
N GLY A 137 0.01 -4.03 13.96
CA GLY A 137 0.20 -5.37 13.39
C GLY A 137 -0.41 -5.59 12.00
N HIS A 138 -1.34 -4.75 11.54
CA HIS A 138 -2.08 -4.92 10.27
C HIS A 138 -2.09 -3.65 9.42
N PHE A 139 -2.44 -3.79 8.14
CA PHE A 139 -2.76 -2.64 7.29
C PHE A 139 -3.81 -3.07 6.26
N LEU A 140 -5.04 -2.61 6.44
CA LEU A 140 -6.21 -3.09 5.69
C LEU A 140 -6.72 -2.01 4.73
N ALA A 141 -7.53 -2.42 3.76
CA ALA A 141 -8.30 -1.50 2.93
C ALA A 141 -9.72 -1.38 3.49
N SER A 142 -10.23 -0.15 3.57
CA SER A 142 -11.64 0.15 3.81
C SER A 142 -12.26 0.59 2.50
N VAL A 143 -13.28 -0.13 2.03
CA VAL A 143 -13.98 0.12 0.77
C VAL A 143 -15.38 0.64 1.08
N THR A 144 -15.71 1.82 0.59
CA THR A 144 -17.07 2.34 0.65
C THR A 144 -17.84 1.90 -0.59
N ILE A 145 -18.97 1.22 -0.39
CA ILE A 145 -19.88 0.78 -1.45
C ILE A 145 -21.14 1.63 -1.39
N TYR A 146 -21.46 2.29 -2.50
CA TYR A 146 -22.66 3.10 -2.63
C TYR A 146 -23.79 2.28 -3.29
N GLU A 147 -24.89 2.08 -2.56
CA GLU A 147 -26.08 1.37 -3.05
C GLU A 147 -27.33 2.23 -2.83
N GLY A 148 -27.72 2.96 -3.88
CA GLY A 148 -28.87 3.88 -3.82
C GLY A 148 -28.65 5.01 -2.82
N ALA A 149 -29.47 5.06 -1.77
CA ALA A 149 -29.39 6.07 -0.71
C ALA A 149 -28.56 5.63 0.51
N THR A 150 -28.02 4.41 0.50
CA THR A 150 -27.24 3.83 1.60
C THR A 150 -25.81 3.57 1.17
N ASP A 151 -24.86 3.87 2.06
CA ASP A 151 -23.48 3.44 1.95
C ASP A 151 -23.18 2.35 2.99
N HIS A 152 -22.29 1.43 2.61
CA HIS A 152 -21.76 0.44 3.54
C HIS A 152 -20.25 0.32 3.36
N THR A 153 -19.57 0.03 4.48
CA THR A 153 -18.12 -0.13 4.53
C THR A 153 -17.77 -1.61 4.62
N LEU A 154 -16.89 -2.06 3.74
CA LEU A 154 -16.28 -3.39 3.79
C LEU A 154 -14.78 -3.24 4.06
N PHE A 155 -14.22 -4.13 4.87
CA PHE A 155 -12.78 -4.20 5.08
C PHE A 155 -12.20 -5.32 4.23
N VAL A 156 -11.01 -5.09 3.68
CA VAL A 156 -10.30 -6.05 2.85
C VAL A 156 -8.90 -6.23 3.38
N ASP A 157 -8.44 -7.49 3.42
CA ASP A 157 -7.06 -7.85 3.70
C ASP A 157 -6.35 -8.35 2.41
N PRO A 158 -5.66 -7.46 1.68
CA PRO A 158 -4.87 -7.83 0.50
C PRO A 158 -3.69 -8.76 0.80
N PHE A 159 -3.16 -8.78 2.02
CA PHE A 159 -2.07 -9.68 2.38
C PHE A 159 -2.56 -11.14 2.37
N HIS A 160 -3.76 -11.38 2.87
CA HIS A 160 -4.39 -12.70 2.88
C HIS A 160 -5.19 -13.02 1.61
N GLY A 161 -4.91 -12.33 0.50
CA GLY A 161 -5.54 -12.62 -0.80
C GLY A 161 -6.93 -12.02 -0.95
N GLY A 162 -7.18 -10.86 -0.31
CA GLY A 162 -8.43 -10.12 -0.47
C GLY A 162 -9.57 -10.67 0.39
N VAL A 163 -9.27 -11.23 1.56
CA VAL A 163 -10.32 -11.65 2.51
C VAL A 163 -11.18 -10.43 2.85
N LEU A 164 -12.49 -10.57 2.67
CA LEU A 164 -13.48 -9.57 3.07
C LEU A 164 -13.81 -9.77 4.54
N LEU A 165 -13.81 -8.66 5.28
CA LEU A 165 -14.08 -8.62 6.71
C LEU A 165 -15.17 -7.58 6.97
N ASN A 166 -16.07 -7.90 7.89
CA ASN A 166 -16.94 -6.91 8.50
C ASN A 166 -16.20 -6.17 9.64
N GLU A 167 -16.84 -5.16 10.22
CA GLU A 167 -16.25 -4.34 11.29
C GLU A 167 -15.85 -5.18 12.52
N HIS A 168 -16.69 -6.13 12.93
CA HIS A 168 -16.44 -7.00 14.08
C HIS A 168 -15.22 -7.89 13.84
N GLU A 169 -15.16 -8.58 12.70
CA GLU A 169 -14.03 -9.44 12.33
C GLU A 169 -12.73 -8.64 12.24
N THR A 170 -12.81 -7.39 11.75
CA THR A 170 -11.68 -6.47 11.69
C THR A 170 -11.16 -6.10 13.08
N ILE A 171 -12.06 -5.79 14.02
CA ILE A 171 -11.74 -5.47 15.41
C ILE A 171 -11.09 -6.68 16.11
N GLU A 172 -11.60 -7.88 15.89
CA GLU A 172 -11.03 -9.12 16.44
C GLU A 172 -9.62 -9.39 15.91
N LEU A 173 -9.43 -9.26 14.59
CA LEU A 173 -8.13 -9.42 13.94
C LEU A 173 -7.08 -8.46 14.52
N ILE A 174 -7.44 -7.18 14.69
CA ILE A 174 -6.55 -6.16 15.25
C ILE A 174 -6.22 -6.47 16.72
N SER A 175 -7.22 -6.87 17.51
CA SER A 175 -7.03 -7.20 18.92
C SER A 175 -6.09 -8.40 19.12
N GLY A 176 -6.17 -9.40 18.24
CA GLY A 176 -5.30 -10.58 18.28
C GLY A 176 -3.80 -10.26 18.09
N ALA A 177 -3.46 -9.27 17.27
CA ALA A 177 -2.07 -8.91 16.98
C ALA A 177 -1.37 -8.11 18.08
N THR A 178 -2.12 -7.37 18.90
CA THR A 178 -1.53 -6.51 19.95
C THR A 178 -1.23 -7.26 21.24
N GLY A 179 -1.72 -8.50 21.40
CA GLY A 179 -1.64 -9.26 22.65
C GLY A 179 -2.33 -8.58 23.84
N ARG A 180 -3.04 -7.47 23.59
CA ARG A 180 -3.77 -6.70 24.59
C ARG A 180 -5.26 -6.97 24.38
N GLN A 181 -5.95 -7.30 25.47
CA GLN A 181 -7.42 -7.21 25.52
C GLN A 181 -7.90 -5.75 25.59
N GLU A 182 -7.09 -4.78 25.14
CA GLU A 182 -7.57 -3.44 24.89
C GLU A 182 -8.53 -3.55 23.71
N ARG A 183 -9.84 -3.54 24.00
CA ARG A 183 -10.90 -3.54 22.99
C ARG A 183 -10.52 -2.55 21.90
N ALA A 184 -10.36 -3.04 20.67
CA ALA A 184 -10.17 -2.14 19.55
C ALA A 184 -11.33 -1.13 19.58
N THR A 185 -10.99 0.14 19.79
CA THR A 185 -11.95 1.23 19.81
C THR A 185 -12.24 1.64 18.36
N PRO A 186 -13.33 2.36 18.06
CA PRO A 186 -13.50 2.95 16.73
C PRO A 186 -12.29 3.78 16.26
N ALA A 187 -11.47 4.29 17.19
CA ALA A 187 -10.20 4.96 16.87
C ALA A 187 -9.11 4.02 16.30
N THR A 188 -9.21 2.70 16.48
CA THR A 188 -8.32 1.70 15.86
C THR A 188 -8.59 1.48 14.37
N LEU A 189 -9.75 1.95 13.88
CA LEU A 189 -10.11 1.99 12.45
C LEU A 189 -9.79 3.35 11.83
N ALA A 190 -8.79 4.07 12.36
CA ALA A 190 -8.39 5.36 11.83
C ALA A 190 -7.94 5.24 10.36
N ILE A 191 -8.55 6.07 9.52
CA ILE A 191 -8.17 6.21 8.12
C ILE A 191 -6.77 6.80 8.04
N ALA A 192 -5.89 6.12 7.33
CA ALA A 192 -4.51 6.55 7.08
C ALA A 192 -4.48 7.75 6.13
N SER A 193 -3.89 8.85 6.58
CA SER A 193 -3.53 9.96 5.70
C SER A 193 -2.48 9.51 4.67
N PRO A 194 -2.33 10.19 3.51
CA PRO A 194 -1.29 9.85 2.55
C PRO A 194 0.13 9.80 3.17
N SER A 195 0.43 10.70 4.12
CA SER A 195 1.69 10.69 4.87
C SER A 195 1.84 9.45 5.75
N ASP A 196 0.76 8.96 6.39
CA ASP A 196 0.80 7.73 7.21
C ASP A 196 1.25 6.52 6.40
N TRP A 197 0.82 6.42 5.14
CA TRP A 197 1.23 5.34 4.23
C TRP A 197 2.74 5.35 4.00
N LEU A 198 3.31 6.51 3.69
CA LEU A 198 4.75 6.64 3.44
C LEU A 198 5.55 6.43 4.73
N LEU A 199 5.16 7.05 5.83
CA LEU A 199 5.78 6.89 7.15
C LEU A 199 5.76 5.43 7.62
N ARG A 200 4.65 4.72 7.42
CA ARG A 200 4.56 3.30 7.77
C ARG A 200 5.45 2.45 6.85
N SER A 201 5.45 2.71 5.53
CA SER A 201 6.31 2.00 4.57
C SER A 201 7.80 2.16 4.89
N LEU A 202 8.23 3.38 5.22
CA LEU A 202 9.60 3.67 5.62
C LEU A 202 9.96 3.01 6.95
N ARG A 203 9.08 3.05 7.97
CA ARG A 203 9.29 2.33 9.23
C ARG A 203 9.39 0.81 9.05
N ASN A 204 8.59 0.22 8.16
CA ASN A 204 8.69 -1.19 7.81
C ASN A 204 10.08 -1.52 7.22
N LEU A 205 10.58 -0.71 6.28
CA LEU A 205 11.91 -0.88 5.70
C LEU A 205 13.04 -0.64 6.72
N GLN A 206 12.93 0.38 7.57
CA GLN A 206 13.88 0.61 8.66
C GLN A 206 13.97 -0.61 9.58
N GLY A 207 12.85 -1.24 9.94
CA GLY A 207 12.82 -2.46 10.74
C GLY A 207 13.50 -3.65 10.04
N VAL A 208 13.26 -3.81 8.73
CA VAL A 208 13.93 -4.83 7.90
C VAL A 208 15.45 -4.60 7.87
N PHE A 209 15.89 -3.36 7.62
CA PHE A 209 17.30 -3.03 7.55
C PHE A 209 18.01 -3.14 8.90
N ALA A 210 17.36 -2.74 9.98
CA ALA A 210 17.88 -2.92 11.34
C ALA A 210 18.10 -4.40 11.64
N HIS A 211 17.13 -5.26 11.33
CA HIS A 211 17.27 -6.72 11.52
C HIS A 211 18.40 -7.31 10.67
N ARG A 212 18.67 -6.75 9.49
CA ARG A 212 19.74 -7.18 8.57
C ARG A 212 21.11 -6.53 8.84
N GLY A 213 21.22 -5.63 9.82
CA GLY A 213 22.45 -4.86 10.08
C GLY A 213 22.82 -3.85 8.98
N GLN A 214 21.85 -3.47 8.14
CA GLN A 214 22.03 -2.57 7.00
C GLN A 214 21.88 -1.11 7.42
N VAL A 215 22.82 -0.62 8.24
CA VAL A 215 22.74 0.70 8.88
C VAL A 215 22.62 1.84 7.87
N ARG A 216 23.35 1.77 6.75
CA ARG A 216 23.29 2.82 5.71
C ARG A 216 21.89 2.93 5.09
N ASP A 217 21.28 1.81 4.73
CA ASP A 217 19.94 1.78 4.15
C ASP A 217 18.87 2.23 5.16
N GLN A 218 19.05 1.87 6.44
CA GLN A 218 18.20 2.38 7.52
C GLN A 218 18.27 3.91 7.62
N LEU A 219 19.46 4.50 7.60
CA LEU A 219 19.65 5.96 7.62
C LEU A 219 19.08 6.64 6.37
N ALA A 220 19.19 6.01 5.20
CA ALA A 220 18.56 6.49 3.98
C ALA A 220 17.02 6.57 4.11
N MET A 221 16.39 5.58 4.74
CA MET A 221 14.94 5.62 5.01
C MET A 221 14.57 6.69 6.05
N GLN A 222 15.47 7.03 6.97
CA GLN A 222 15.26 8.15 7.91
C GLN A 222 15.33 9.50 7.20
N GLU A 223 16.22 9.66 6.22
CA GLU A 223 16.26 10.89 5.40
C GLU A 223 15.00 11.06 4.55
N LEU A 224 14.49 9.98 3.96
CA LEU A 224 13.20 10.03 3.25
C LEU A 224 12.04 10.35 4.20
N GLN A 225 12.08 9.83 5.43
CA GLN A 225 11.08 10.11 6.45
C GLN A 225 11.09 11.59 6.84
N ALA A 226 12.27 12.17 7.06
CA ALA A 226 12.42 13.59 7.39
C ALA A 226 11.97 14.54 6.27
N ALA A 227 11.85 14.06 5.03
CA ALA A 227 11.33 14.85 3.91
C ALA A 227 9.79 14.92 3.86
N ILE A 228 9.08 14.11 4.65
CA ILE A 228 7.61 14.11 4.76
C ILE A 228 7.14 15.15 5.81
N GLU A 229 7.99 15.43 6.80
CA GLU A 229 7.76 16.36 7.93
C GLU A 229 8.07 17.82 7.55
#